data_AF-A0A0F9KVN8-F1
#
_entry.id   AF-A0A0F9KVN8-F1
#
_cell.length_a   1.000
_cell.length_b   1.000
_cell.length_c   1.000
_cell.angle_alpha   90.00
_cell.angle_beta   90.00
_cell.angle_gamma   90.00
#
_symmetry.space_group_name_H-M   'P 1'
#
loop_
_entity.id
_entity.type
_entity.pdbx_description
1 polymer ?
#
loop_
_entity_poly.entity_id
_entity_poly.type
_entity_poly.pdbx_seq_one_letter_code
_entity_poly.pdbx_strand_id
1 'polypeptide(L)'
;MGESRESTESTKSSKITKEELSGSKVVAFIGVLILVAGAINSFLAAGSTTAMNIIFGILALFLALVIFISLEFIDLGPVKVPYLWYLTLIIGVVLIILAFFTTAPSTTPVTPKPYLGGVLVSISGIVEYLIQQQKREVVVSKFVAFAGAAFTIYQSILLFFVAPTAVIFGIIGIIIAVILVILVMGKIDIKIPYNWWTVLIIAFIVFTWIDPVYAGIAGTVLMVAFILIIIGF
;
A
#
# COMPACT_ATOMS: atom_id res chain seq x y z
N MET A 1 -12.72 69.60 1.57
CA MET A 1 -13.25 68.24 1.32
C MET A 1 -12.04 67.33 1.23
N GLY A 2 -11.72 66.67 2.33
CA GLY A 2 -10.54 65.83 2.46
C GLY A 2 -10.85 64.38 2.10
N GLU A 3 -10.04 63.80 1.21
CA GLU A 3 -9.96 62.37 0.99
C GLU A 3 -9.37 61.70 2.23
N SER A 4 -10.14 60.84 2.88
CA SER A 4 -9.67 60.00 3.98
C SER A 4 -9.32 58.61 3.46
N ARG A 5 -8.08 58.24 3.76
CA ARG A 5 -7.32 57.08 3.29
C ARG A 5 -7.94 55.75 3.74
N GLU A 6 -7.85 54.78 2.84
CA GLU A 6 -7.96 53.34 3.08
C GLU A 6 -7.11 52.93 4.30
N SER A 7 -7.74 52.34 5.31
CA SER A 7 -7.05 51.55 6.33
C SER A 7 -7.05 50.09 5.90
N THR A 8 -5.98 49.69 5.24
CA THR A 8 -5.61 48.31 4.96
C THR A 8 -5.28 47.61 6.28
N GLU A 9 -6.26 47.02 6.94
CA GLU A 9 -5.98 46.05 8.01
C GLU A 9 -5.53 44.73 7.40
N SER A 10 -4.21 44.57 7.43
CA SER A 10 -3.44 43.36 7.16
C SER A 10 -3.91 42.22 8.07
N THR A 11 -4.87 41.43 7.62
CA THR A 11 -5.05 40.06 8.11
C THR A 11 -3.97 39.19 7.45
N LYS A 12 -2.78 39.16 8.04
CA LYS A 12 -1.79 38.11 7.79
C LYS A 12 -2.38 36.79 8.28
N SER A 13 -3.18 36.17 7.45
CA SER A 13 -3.51 34.75 7.57
C SER A 13 -2.19 34.00 7.51
N SER A 14 -1.80 33.40 8.65
CA SER A 14 -0.67 32.50 8.74
C SER A 14 -0.85 31.42 7.68
N LYS A 15 -0.01 31.45 6.63
CA LYS A 15 0.25 30.28 5.79
C LYS A 15 0.85 29.23 6.71
N ILE A 16 -0.01 28.42 7.32
CA ILE A 16 0.33 27.03 7.59
C ILE A 16 0.49 26.44 6.19
N THR A 17 1.73 26.40 5.69
CA THR A 17 2.09 25.53 4.58
C THR A 17 1.79 24.11 5.06
N LYS A 18 0.54 23.68 4.89
CA LYS A 18 0.16 22.28 4.95
C LYS A 18 1.03 21.61 3.91
N GLU A 19 2.09 20.93 4.31
CA GLU A 19 2.63 19.84 3.50
C GLU A 19 1.44 18.93 3.21
N GLU A 20 0.99 18.95 1.95
CA GLU A 20 -0.20 18.21 1.54
C GLU A 20 0.11 16.73 1.73
N LEU A 21 -0.57 16.12 2.70
CA LEU A 21 -0.65 14.67 2.84
C LEU A 21 -1.08 14.10 1.48
N SER A 22 -0.20 13.37 0.79
CA SER A 22 -0.53 12.74 -0.49
C SER A 22 -0.95 11.29 -0.28
N GLY A 23 -1.85 10.78 -1.13
CA GLY A 23 -2.27 9.38 -1.07
C GLY A 23 -1.10 8.40 -1.21
N SER A 24 -0.09 8.72 -2.02
CA SER A 24 1.15 7.93 -2.13
C SER A 24 1.90 7.87 -0.79
N LYS A 25 2.09 9.01 -0.11
CA LYS A 25 2.72 9.05 1.22
C LYS A 25 1.95 8.21 2.24
N VAL A 26 0.61 8.19 2.21
CA VAL A 26 -0.22 7.31 3.05
C VAL A 26 0.04 5.83 2.76
N VAL A 27 0.10 5.42 1.49
CA VAL A 27 0.41 4.02 1.12
C VAL A 27 1.81 3.62 1.59
N ALA A 28 2.80 4.49 1.39
CA ALA A 28 4.17 4.24 1.85
C ALA A 28 4.24 4.13 3.38
N PHE A 29 3.51 4.96 4.11
CA PHE A 29 3.42 4.88 5.56
C PHE A 29 2.85 3.55 6.05
N ILE A 30 1.76 3.08 5.46
CA ILE A 30 1.19 1.76 5.80
C ILE A 30 2.21 0.66 5.46
N GLY A 31 2.90 0.78 4.32
CA GLY A 31 4.02 -0.10 3.96
C GLY A 31 5.11 -0.13 5.03
N VAL A 32 5.53 1.03 5.55
CA VAL A 32 6.50 1.16 6.65
C VAL A 32 6.02 0.45 7.92
N LEU A 33 4.77 0.65 8.32
CA LEU A 33 4.22 -0.03 9.51
C LEU A 33 4.26 -1.56 9.37
N ILE A 34 3.90 -2.07 8.18
CA ILE A 34 3.96 -3.50 7.88
C ILE A 34 5.42 -4.00 7.84
N LEU A 35 6.36 -3.21 7.31
CA LEU A 35 7.78 -3.55 7.32
C LEU A 35 8.33 -3.65 8.74
N VAL A 36 7.98 -2.71 9.61
CA VAL A 36 8.39 -2.73 11.03
C VAL A 36 7.83 -3.98 11.72
N ALA A 37 6.54 -4.29 11.53
CA ALA A 37 5.96 -5.52 12.05
C ALA A 37 6.65 -6.78 11.51
N GLY A 38 6.95 -6.81 10.20
CA GLY A 38 7.69 -7.89 9.55
C GLY A 38 9.09 -8.06 10.12
N ALA A 39 9.82 -6.96 10.34
CA ALA A 39 11.17 -6.98 10.91
C ALA A 39 11.18 -7.48 12.35
N ILE A 40 10.22 -7.05 13.18
CA ILE A 40 10.05 -7.55 14.54
C ILE A 40 9.78 -9.06 14.52
N ASN A 41 8.89 -9.52 13.65
CA ASN A 41 8.63 -10.95 13.49
C ASN A 41 9.87 -11.73 13.04
N SER A 42 10.74 -11.15 12.21
CA SER A 42 12.01 -11.77 11.83
C SER A 42 12.97 -11.95 13.01
N PHE A 43 12.95 -11.04 14.00
CA PHE A 43 13.72 -11.20 15.24
C PHE A 43 13.09 -12.23 16.19
N LEU A 44 11.77 -12.27 16.29
CA LEU A 44 11.05 -13.17 17.20
C LEU A 44 11.00 -14.62 16.69
N ALA A 45 11.08 -14.83 15.38
CA ALA A 45 11.23 -16.14 14.76
C ALA A 45 12.61 -16.81 15.04
N ALA A 46 13.44 -16.22 15.90
CA ALA A 46 14.74 -16.71 16.34
C ALA A 46 14.74 -18.07 17.06
N GLY A 47 13.58 -18.69 17.30
CA GLY A 47 13.49 -20.06 17.83
C GLY A 47 14.05 -21.13 16.88
N SER A 48 14.20 -20.82 15.58
CA SER A 48 14.72 -21.78 14.58
C SER A 48 15.52 -21.14 13.44
N THR A 49 16.07 -19.92 13.59
CA THR A 49 16.55 -19.16 12.42
C THR A 49 18.02 -18.71 12.47
N THR A 50 18.72 -19.23 11.45
CA THR A 50 19.92 -18.80 10.76
C THR A 50 20.12 -17.27 10.76
N ALA A 51 21.36 -16.80 10.99
CA ALA A 51 21.76 -15.39 11.05
C ALA A 51 21.18 -14.46 9.96
N MET A 52 20.76 -15.00 8.82
CA MET A 52 20.07 -14.27 7.74
C MET A 52 18.79 -13.55 8.18
N ASN A 53 17.98 -14.11 9.09
CA ASN A 53 16.72 -13.47 9.51
C ASN A 53 16.96 -12.22 10.36
N ILE A 54 18.01 -12.25 11.19
CA ILE A 54 18.44 -11.10 11.97
C ILE A 54 18.94 -10.00 11.04
N ILE A 55 19.76 -10.35 10.04
CA ILE A 55 20.24 -9.42 9.02
C ILE A 55 19.06 -8.80 8.26
N PHE A 56 18.07 -9.61 7.86
CA PHE A 56 16.83 -9.13 7.23
C PHE A 56 16.10 -8.12 8.11
N GLY A 57 15.87 -8.45 9.38
CA GLY A 57 15.16 -7.56 10.31
C GLY A 57 15.88 -6.22 10.48
N ILE A 58 17.20 -6.22 10.61
CA ILE A 58 18.00 -4.99 10.73
C ILE A 58 17.88 -4.14 9.45
N LEU A 59 18.07 -4.75 8.28
CA LEU A 59 17.96 -4.04 7.00
C LEU A 59 16.56 -3.49 6.75
N ALA A 60 15.53 -4.27 7.08
CA ALA A 60 14.13 -3.85 6.95
C ALA A 60 13.81 -2.65 7.86
N LEU A 61 14.28 -2.65 9.11
CA LEU A 61 14.13 -1.49 10.01
C LEU A 61 14.86 -0.26 9.49
N PHE A 62 16.10 -0.43 8.99
CA PHE A 62 16.86 0.68 8.45
C PHE A 62 16.17 1.30 7.23
N LEU A 63 15.72 0.49 6.28
CA LEU A 63 15.01 0.96 5.09
C LEU A 63 13.64 1.58 5.44
N ALA A 64 12.93 1.01 6.41
CA ALA A 64 11.68 1.57 6.92
C ALA A 64 11.90 2.95 7.56
N LEU A 65 13.00 3.13 8.31
CA LEU A 65 13.38 4.42 8.87
C LEU A 65 13.71 5.45 7.78
N VAL A 66 14.46 5.05 6.75
CA VAL A 66 14.76 5.92 5.60
C VAL A 66 13.48 6.40 4.93
N ILE A 67 12.54 5.49 4.62
CA ILE A 67 11.25 5.87 4.03
C ILE A 67 10.48 6.78 4.97
N PHE A 68 10.40 6.46 6.26
CA PHE A 68 9.66 7.24 7.25
C PHE A 68 10.15 8.68 7.33
N ILE A 69 11.47 8.89 7.37
CA ILE A 69 12.07 10.22 7.32
C ILE A 69 11.71 10.91 5.99
N SER A 70 11.74 10.18 4.87
CA SER A 70 11.35 10.71 3.57
C SER A 70 9.89 11.10 3.44
N LEU A 71 8.98 10.67 4.33
CA LEU A 71 7.56 11.04 4.26
C LEU A 71 7.31 12.49 4.71
N GLU A 72 8.26 13.10 5.42
CA GLU A 72 8.18 14.47 5.95
C GLU A 72 7.02 14.69 6.95
N PHE A 73 6.43 13.62 7.50
CA PHE A 73 5.34 13.74 8.49
C PHE A 73 5.78 14.39 9.81
N ILE A 74 7.07 14.31 10.12
CA ILE A 74 7.68 14.88 11.32
C ILE A 74 8.83 15.78 10.88
N ASP A 75 8.82 17.04 11.30
CA ASP A 75 9.92 17.96 11.04
C ASP A 75 11.12 17.62 11.94
N LEU A 76 12.09 16.88 11.38
CA LEU A 76 13.30 16.43 12.07
C LEU A 76 14.42 17.50 12.07
N GLY A 77 14.09 18.76 11.82
CA GLY A 77 15.05 19.86 11.82
C GLY A 77 16.04 19.75 10.64
N PRO A 78 17.35 19.46 10.88
CA PRO A 78 18.36 19.48 9.81
C PRO A 78 18.34 18.23 8.91
N VAL A 79 17.75 17.11 9.34
CA VAL A 79 17.72 15.88 8.54
C VAL A 79 16.43 15.84 7.73
N LYS A 80 16.50 16.24 6.46
CA LYS A 80 15.39 16.13 5.50
C LYS A 80 15.83 15.27 4.33
N VAL A 81 15.18 14.14 4.15
CA VAL A 81 15.32 13.32 2.95
C VAL A 81 14.09 13.61 2.10
N PRO A 82 14.23 14.09 0.86
CA PRO A 82 13.07 14.40 0.03
C PRO A 82 12.33 13.12 -0.38
N TYR A 83 10.99 13.21 -0.44
CA TYR A 83 10.17 12.12 -0.96
C TYR A 83 10.31 11.98 -2.48
N LEU A 84 11.11 11.00 -2.94
CA LEU A 84 11.39 10.78 -4.36
C LEU A 84 10.86 9.43 -4.81
N TRP A 85 10.01 9.42 -5.85
CA TRP A 85 9.34 8.21 -6.36
C TRP A 85 10.31 7.08 -6.68
N TYR A 86 11.47 7.40 -7.28
CA TYR A 86 12.45 6.40 -7.69
C TYR A 86 13.18 5.80 -6.48
N LEU A 87 13.44 6.60 -5.45
CA LEU A 87 14.05 6.11 -4.22
C LEU A 87 13.08 5.16 -3.50
N THR A 88 11.82 5.57 -3.35
CA THR A 88 10.76 4.73 -2.78
C THR A 88 10.59 3.44 -3.57
N LEU A 89 10.57 3.50 -4.90
CA LEU A 89 10.43 2.33 -5.76
C LEU A 89 11.62 1.36 -5.64
N ILE A 90 12.86 1.88 -5.66
CA ILE A 90 14.07 1.06 -5.50
C ILE A 90 14.04 0.35 -4.14
N ILE A 91 13.73 1.07 -3.06
CA ILE A 91 13.63 0.47 -1.73
C ILE A 91 12.56 -0.63 -1.70
N GLY A 92 11.38 -0.36 -2.27
CA GLY A 92 10.30 -1.36 -2.37
C GLY A 92 10.72 -2.62 -3.10
N VAL A 93 11.36 -2.50 -4.27
CA VAL A 93 11.84 -3.64 -5.07
C VAL A 93 12.95 -4.39 -4.34
N VAL A 94 13.91 -3.69 -3.74
CA VAL A 94 14.99 -4.31 -2.94
C VAL A 94 14.39 -5.11 -1.80
N LEU A 95 13.41 -4.58 -1.07
CA LEU A 95 12.73 -5.29 0.03
C LEU A 95 12.01 -6.56 -0.46
N ILE A 96 11.36 -6.52 -1.63
CA ILE A 96 10.72 -7.69 -2.23
C ILE A 96 11.75 -8.77 -2.56
N ILE A 97 12.86 -8.38 -3.21
CA ILE A 97 13.93 -9.30 -3.58
C ILE A 97 14.58 -9.90 -2.33
N LEU A 98 14.88 -9.07 -1.33
CA LEU A 98 15.53 -9.50 -0.09
C LEU A 98 14.62 -10.44 0.70
N ALA A 99 13.32 -10.17 0.75
CA ALA A 99 12.34 -11.09 1.32
C ALA A 99 12.31 -12.44 0.57
N PHE A 100 12.38 -12.43 -0.76
CA PHE A 100 12.42 -13.67 -1.56
C PHE A 100 13.62 -14.56 -1.21
N PHE A 101 14.79 -13.97 -0.97
CA PHE A 101 16.01 -14.73 -0.62
C PHE A 101 16.10 -15.16 0.84
N THR A 102 15.44 -14.46 1.75
CA THR A 102 15.62 -14.66 3.20
C THR A 102 14.47 -15.45 3.83
N THR A 103 13.28 -15.44 3.24
CA THR A 103 12.19 -16.27 3.75
C THR A 103 12.25 -17.67 3.19
N ALA A 104 12.45 -18.64 4.08
CA ALA A 104 12.24 -20.04 3.76
C ALA A 104 10.79 -20.26 3.27
N PRO A 105 10.56 -21.21 2.33
CA PRO A 105 9.21 -21.62 1.97
C PRO A 105 8.49 -22.08 3.23
N SER A 106 7.48 -21.34 3.69
CA SER A 106 6.68 -21.80 4.83
C SER A 106 5.83 -22.97 4.37
N THR A 107 5.91 -24.09 5.09
CA THR A 107 4.96 -25.21 4.94
C THR A 107 3.58 -24.88 5.54
N THR A 108 3.48 -23.76 6.25
CA THR A 108 2.24 -23.20 6.79
C THR A 108 1.69 -22.10 5.88
N PRO A 109 0.40 -22.17 5.47
CA PRO A 109 -0.22 -21.24 4.53
C PRO A 109 -0.44 -19.81 5.07
N VAL A 110 -0.26 -19.57 6.38
CA VAL A 110 -0.76 -18.35 7.05
C VAL A 110 0.34 -17.43 7.58
N THR A 111 1.61 -17.65 7.22
CA THR A 111 2.67 -16.75 7.70
C THR A 111 2.75 -15.51 6.79
N PRO A 112 2.51 -14.28 7.29
CA PRO A 112 2.65 -13.06 6.49
C PRO A 112 4.06 -13.00 5.92
N LYS A 113 4.18 -13.10 4.60
CA LYS A 113 5.48 -13.06 3.94
C LYS A 113 5.97 -11.61 3.97
N PRO A 114 7.24 -11.34 4.36
CA PRO A 114 7.73 -10.01 4.67
C PRO A 114 7.87 -9.08 3.45
N TYR A 115 7.57 -9.55 2.24
CA TYR A 115 7.54 -8.71 1.05
C TYR A 115 6.31 -7.82 0.92
N LEU A 116 5.23 -8.02 1.70
CA LEU A 116 4.03 -7.17 1.63
C LEU A 116 4.34 -5.68 1.84
N GLY A 117 5.21 -5.39 2.80
CA GLY A 117 5.69 -4.02 3.02
C GLY A 117 6.41 -3.45 1.81
N GLY A 118 7.29 -4.25 1.16
CA GLY A 118 7.95 -3.88 -0.08
C GLY A 118 7.00 -3.69 -1.26
N VAL A 119 5.92 -4.47 -1.34
CA VAL A 119 4.85 -4.33 -2.34
C VAL A 119 4.14 -2.98 -2.18
N LEU A 120 3.72 -2.62 -0.96
CA LEU A 120 3.05 -1.34 -0.72
C LEU A 120 3.98 -0.15 -0.97
N VAL A 121 5.24 -0.24 -0.57
CA VAL A 121 6.25 0.79 -0.87
C VAL A 121 6.45 0.92 -2.39
N SER A 122 6.50 -0.19 -3.13
CA SER A 122 6.60 -0.17 -4.59
C SER A 122 5.37 0.45 -5.25
N ILE A 123 4.16 0.09 -4.80
CA ILE A 123 2.90 0.68 -5.26
C ILE A 123 2.93 2.19 -5.03
N SER A 124 3.37 2.63 -3.85
CA SER A 124 3.48 4.06 -3.54
C SER A 124 4.46 4.78 -4.48
N GLY A 125 5.64 4.20 -4.73
CA GLY A 125 6.60 4.73 -5.70
C GLY A 125 6.03 4.84 -7.12
N ILE A 126 5.26 3.84 -7.56
CA ILE A 126 4.60 3.86 -8.88
C ILE A 126 3.50 4.93 -8.93
N VAL A 127 2.66 5.05 -7.89
CA VAL A 127 1.64 6.09 -7.80
C VAL A 127 2.27 7.47 -7.89
N GLU A 128 3.32 7.71 -7.12
CA GLU A 128 4.04 8.99 -7.11
C GLU A 128 4.64 9.28 -8.49
N TYR A 129 5.25 8.28 -9.13
CA TYR A 129 5.74 8.40 -10.51
C TYR A 129 4.62 8.81 -11.49
N LEU A 130 3.45 8.17 -11.40
CA LEU A 130 2.33 8.46 -12.29
C LEU A 130 1.77 9.88 -12.06
N ILE A 131 1.67 10.33 -10.81
CA ILE A 131 1.25 11.69 -10.47
C ILE A 131 2.24 12.71 -11.04
N GLN A 132 3.53 12.52 -10.82
CA GLN A 132 4.56 13.48 -11.23
C GLN A 132 4.77 13.53 -12.75
N GLN A 133 4.81 12.38 -13.43
CA GLN A 133 5.19 12.31 -14.85
C GLN A 133 3.99 12.47 -15.79
N GLN A 134 2.84 11.88 -15.46
CA GLN A 134 1.72 11.89 -16.39
C GLN A 134 0.81 13.11 -16.21
N LYS A 135 0.97 13.90 -15.13
CA LYS A 135 0.05 14.99 -14.74
C LYS A 135 -1.42 14.56 -14.83
N ARG A 136 -1.69 13.28 -14.68
CA ARG A 136 -3.04 12.72 -14.71
C ARG A 136 -3.59 12.82 -13.30
N GLU A 137 -4.88 13.13 -13.20
CA GLU A 137 -5.64 12.94 -11.96
C GLU A 137 -5.76 11.43 -11.70
N VAL A 138 -4.69 10.86 -11.14
CA VAL A 138 -4.70 9.48 -10.66
C VAL A 138 -5.37 9.51 -9.30
N VAL A 139 -6.60 9.00 -9.25
CA VAL A 139 -7.25 8.69 -7.98
C VAL A 139 -6.47 7.53 -7.34
N VAL A 140 -5.78 7.79 -6.24
CA VAL A 140 -4.82 6.86 -5.64
C VAL A 140 -5.54 5.61 -5.17
N SER A 141 -6.72 5.75 -4.55
CA SER A 141 -7.52 4.58 -4.14
C SER A 141 -7.88 3.67 -5.31
N LYS A 142 -8.22 4.22 -6.48
CA LYS A 142 -8.53 3.42 -7.68
C LYS A 142 -7.32 2.64 -8.19
N PHE A 143 -6.14 3.26 -8.18
CA PHE A 143 -4.91 2.56 -8.57
C PHE A 143 -4.57 1.43 -7.60
N VAL A 144 -4.65 1.69 -6.29
CA VAL A 144 -4.37 0.67 -5.27
C VAL A 144 -5.42 -0.46 -5.33
N ALA A 145 -6.69 -0.15 -5.56
CA ALA A 145 -7.74 -1.16 -5.76
C ALA A 145 -7.47 -2.03 -7.00
N PHE A 146 -7.00 -1.41 -8.09
CA PHE A 146 -6.60 -2.15 -9.29
C PHE A 146 -5.41 -3.08 -9.04
N ALA A 147 -4.39 -2.63 -8.30
CA ALA A 147 -3.28 -3.48 -7.88
C ALA A 147 -3.77 -4.66 -7.01
N GLY A 148 -4.67 -4.40 -6.06
CA GLY A 148 -5.31 -5.43 -5.24
C GLY A 148 -6.11 -6.44 -6.07
N ALA A 149 -6.83 -5.98 -7.10
CA ALA A 149 -7.54 -6.86 -8.04
C ALA A 149 -6.58 -7.75 -8.82
N ALA A 150 -5.45 -7.22 -9.30
CA ALA A 150 -4.43 -8.00 -9.99
C ALA A 150 -3.83 -9.10 -9.09
N PHE A 151 -3.52 -8.78 -7.83
CA PHE A 151 -3.09 -9.78 -6.85
C PHE A 151 -4.17 -10.82 -6.56
N THR A 152 -5.44 -10.39 -6.48
CA THR A 152 -6.58 -11.29 -6.29
C THR A 152 -6.68 -12.30 -7.44
N ILE A 153 -6.55 -11.85 -8.70
CA ILE A 153 -6.55 -12.74 -9.87
C ILE A 153 -5.40 -13.73 -9.79
N TYR A 154 -4.18 -13.25 -9.51
CA TYR A 154 -3.00 -14.09 -9.37
C TYR A 154 -3.19 -15.18 -8.30
N GLN A 155 -3.60 -14.81 -7.09
CA GLN A 155 -3.85 -15.76 -6.01
C GLN A 155 -4.99 -16.72 -6.35
N SER A 156 -6.04 -16.22 -7.01
CA SER A 156 -7.18 -17.04 -7.44
C SER A 156 -6.77 -18.10 -8.43
N ILE A 157 -5.89 -17.80 -9.39
CA ILE A 157 -5.32 -18.78 -10.33
C ILE A 157 -4.53 -19.85 -9.57
N LEU A 158 -3.74 -19.46 -8.56
CA LEU A 158 -2.98 -20.42 -7.78
C LEU A 158 -3.87 -21.39 -6.99
N LEU A 159 -5.04 -20.96 -6.52
CA LEU A 159 -6.00 -21.83 -5.81
C LEU A 159 -6.48 -23.03 -6.64
N PHE A 160 -6.49 -22.93 -7.98
CA PHE A 160 -6.83 -24.06 -8.85
C PHE A 160 -5.85 -25.23 -8.72
N PHE A 161 -4.62 -24.95 -8.27
CA PHE A 161 -3.54 -25.94 -8.20
C PHE A 161 -3.31 -26.46 -6.77
N VAL A 162 -3.96 -25.90 -5.75
CA VAL A 162 -3.74 -26.29 -4.34
C VAL A 162 -4.58 -27.49 -3.94
N ALA A 163 -5.90 -27.43 -4.14
CA ALA A 163 -6.83 -28.48 -3.75
C ALA A 163 -8.13 -28.41 -4.56
N PRO A 164 -8.81 -29.53 -4.84
CA PRO A 164 -10.08 -29.52 -5.57
C PRO A 164 -11.16 -28.64 -4.92
N THR A 165 -11.20 -28.59 -3.58
CA THR A 165 -12.14 -27.75 -2.83
C THR A 165 -11.78 -26.25 -2.88
N ALA A 166 -10.52 -25.92 -3.15
CA ALA A 166 -10.04 -24.53 -3.27
C ALA A 166 -10.41 -23.89 -4.62
N VAL A 167 -10.78 -24.69 -5.63
CA VAL A 167 -11.21 -24.21 -6.95
C VAL A 167 -12.40 -23.27 -6.85
N ILE A 168 -13.36 -23.56 -5.96
CA ILE A 168 -14.54 -22.70 -5.76
C ILE A 168 -14.11 -21.30 -5.29
N PHE A 169 -13.18 -21.22 -4.35
CA PHE A 169 -12.63 -19.94 -3.89
C PHE A 169 -11.88 -19.22 -5.02
N GLY A 170 -11.10 -19.93 -5.83
CA GLY A 170 -10.45 -19.37 -7.01
C GLY A 170 -11.44 -18.75 -8.01
N ILE A 171 -12.55 -19.43 -8.31
CA ILE A 171 -13.60 -18.89 -9.19
C ILE A 171 -14.22 -17.62 -8.59
N ILE A 172 -14.58 -17.64 -7.30
CA ILE A 172 -15.15 -16.49 -6.60
C ILE A 172 -14.19 -15.30 -6.63
N GLY A 173 -12.90 -15.53 -6.38
CA GLY A 173 -11.88 -14.49 -6.39
C GLY A 173 -11.72 -13.82 -7.76
N ILE A 174 -11.73 -14.61 -8.85
CA ILE A 174 -11.71 -14.06 -10.22
C ILE A 174 -12.95 -13.18 -10.47
N ILE A 175 -14.14 -13.67 -10.12
CA ILE A 175 -15.40 -12.91 -10.34
C ILE A 175 -15.33 -11.57 -9.60
N ILE A 176 -14.95 -11.59 -8.32
CA ILE A 176 -14.87 -10.39 -7.50
C ILE A 176 -13.80 -9.42 -8.03
N ALA A 177 -12.63 -9.92 -8.45
CA ALA A 177 -11.59 -9.08 -9.02
C ALA A 177 -12.03 -8.43 -10.33
N VAL A 178 -12.73 -9.15 -11.21
CA VAL A 178 -13.30 -8.59 -12.44
C VAL A 178 -14.34 -7.52 -12.13
N ILE A 179 -15.24 -7.76 -11.17
CA ILE A 179 -16.21 -6.75 -10.70
C ILE A 179 -15.45 -5.50 -10.25
N LEU A 180 -14.42 -5.66 -9.39
CA LEU A 180 -13.64 -4.53 -8.89
C LEU A 180 -12.95 -3.75 -10.02
N VAL A 181 -12.35 -4.43 -11.00
CA VAL A 181 -11.74 -3.79 -12.17
C VAL A 181 -12.77 -2.95 -12.93
N ILE A 182 -13.97 -3.51 -13.17
CA ILE A 182 -15.04 -2.79 -13.86
C ILE A 182 -15.46 -1.54 -13.06
N LEU A 183 -15.64 -1.68 -11.74
CA LEU A 183 -16.00 -0.57 -10.85
C LEU A 183 -14.95 0.55 -10.87
N VAL A 184 -13.67 0.19 -10.82
CA VAL A 184 -12.55 1.14 -10.87
C VAL A 184 -12.52 1.88 -12.20
N MET A 185 -12.72 1.16 -13.32
CA MET A 185 -12.70 1.73 -14.66
C MET A 185 -13.89 2.65 -14.94
N GLY A 186 -15.04 2.40 -14.33
CA GLY A 186 -16.26 3.20 -14.51
C GLY A 186 -16.76 3.28 -15.97
N LYS A 187 -16.33 2.34 -16.83
CA LYS A 187 -16.65 2.32 -18.27
C LYS A 187 -17.89 1.48 -18.61
N ILE A 188 -18.36 0.67 -17.66
CA ILE A 188 -19.54 -0.17 -17.82
C ILE A 188 -20.55 0.29 -16.79
N ASP A 189 -21.78 0.49 -17.25
CA ASP A 189 -22.88 1.00 -16.43
C ASP A 189 -23.46 -0.12 -15.53
N ILE A 190 -22.67 -0.50 -14.52
CA ILE A 190 -23.11 -1.41 -13.46
C ILE A 190 -23.75 -0.55 -12.36
N LYS A 191 -24.94 -0.92 -11.90
CA LYS A 191 -25.67 -0.24 -10.80
C LYS A 191 -24.93 -0.21 -9.46
N ILE A 192 -23.76 -0.84 -9.36
CA ILE A 192 -22.95 -0.90 -8.15
C ILE A 192 -21.93 0.23 -8.25
N PRO A 193 -21.93 1.22 -7.33
CA PRO A 193 -20.95 2.30 -7.36
C PRO A 193 -19.61 1.88 -6.74
N TYR A 194 -18.54 2.51 -7.21
CA TYR A 194 -17.23 2.46 -6.55
C TYR A 194 -17.25 3.38 -5.31
N ASN A 195 -17.72 2.84 -4.19
CA ASN A 195 -17.81 3.52 -2.89
C ASN A 195 -17.05 2.72 -1.81
N TRP A 196 -16.79 3.35 -0.65
CA TRP A 196 -16.04 2.75 0.44
C TRP A 196 -16.61 1.41 0.91
N TRP A 197 -17.94 1.28 1.01
CA TRP A 197 -18.57 0.05 1.51
C TRP A 197 -18.46 -1.08 0.48
N THR A 198 -18.54 -0.78 -0.82
CA THR A 198 -18.35 -1.75 -1.89
C THR A 198 -16.94 -2.32 -1.84
N VAL A 199 -15.95 -1.45 -1.73
CA VAL A 199 -14.53 -1.84 -1.64
C VAL A 199 -14.25 -2.59 -0.34
N LEU A 200 -14.85 -2.21 0.79
CA LEU A 200 -14.71 -2.91 2.06
C LEU A 200 -15.26 -4.34 2.00
N ILE A 201 -16.45 -4.55 1.43
CA ILE A 201 -17.05 -5.89 1.28
C ILE A 201 -16.16 -6.76 0.38
N ILE A 202 -15.71 -6.21 -0.75
CA ILE A 202 -14.80 -6.92 -1.66
C ILE A 202 -13.49 -7.27 -0.95
N ALA A 203 -12.87 -6.31 -0.26
CA ALA A 203 -11.64 -6.51 0.49
C ALA A 203 -11.82 -7.59 1.57
N PHE A 204 -12.95 -7.59 2.28
CA PHE A 204 -13.26 -8.60 3.30
C PHE A 204 -13.39 -10.00 2.70
N ILE A 205 -14.12 -10.16 1.59
CA ILE A 205 -14.26 -11.46 0.93
C ILE A 205 -12.89 -11.95 0.44
N VAL A 206 -12.10 -11.08 -0.20
CA VAL A 206 -10.75 -11.45 -0.67
C VAL A 206 -9.88 -11.86 0.52
N PHE A 207 -9.85 -11.05 1.58
CA PHE A 207 -9.04 -11.29 2.77
C PHE A 207 -9.39 -12.61 3.48
N THR A 208 -10.68 -12.96 3.54
CA THR A 208 -11.15 -14.12 4.30
C THR A 208 -11.27 -15.40 3.48
N TRP A 209 -11.52 -15.32 2.18
CA TRP A 209 -11.81 -16.51 1.35
C TRP A 209 -10.69 -16.84 0.35
N ILE A 210 -9.89 -15.84 -0.07
CA ILE A 210 -8.83 -16.01 -1.09
C ILE A 210 -7.45 -15.99 -0.43
N ASP A 211 -7.22 -14.99 0.42
CA ASP A 211 -5.94 -14.68 1.05
C ASP A 211 -5.42 -15.62 2.15
N PRO A 212 -6.24 -16.43 2.88
CA PRO A 212 -5.73 -17.33 3.92
C PRO A 212 -4.70 -18.35 3.42
N VAL A 213 -4.62 -18.54 2.10
CA VAL A 213 -3.70 -19.46 1.43
C VAL A 213 -2.40 -18.76 0.99
N TYR A 214 -2.38 -17.42 0.91
CA TYR A 214 -1.28 -16.65 0.29
C TYR A 214 -0.89 -15.37 1.06
N ALA A 215 -0.90 -15.44 2.39
CA ALA A 215 -0.30 -14.42 3.27
C ALA A 215 -0.97 -13.04 3.28
N GLY A 216 -2.26 -12.92 2.92
CA GLY A 216 -3.04 -11.71 3.20
C GLY A 216 -2.78 -10.51 2.28
N ILE A 217 -2.10 -10.69 1.14
CA ILE A 217 -1.58 -9.58 0.34
C ILE A 217 -2.68 -8.87 -0.44
N ALA A 218 -3.49 -9.61 -1.18
CA ALA A 218 -4.50 -9.03 -2.05
C ALA A 218 -5.53 -8.25 -1.23
N GLY A 219 -6.04 -8.87 -0.17
CA GLY A 219 -6.95 -8.30 0.80
C GLY A 219 -6.33 -7.13 1.56
N THR A 220 -5.06 -7.20 1.99
CA THR A 220 -4.41 -6.04 2.64
C THR A 220 -4.29 -4.85 1.68
N VAL A 221 -3.87 -5.08 0.43
CA VAL A 221 -3.81 -4.01 -0.58
C VAL A 221 -5.21 -3.40 -0.83
N LEU A 222 -6.25 -4.23 -0.88
CA LEU A 222 -7.63 -3.74 -0.99
C LEU A 222 -8.12 -2.98 0.25
N MET A 223 -7.70 -3.38 1.44
CA MET A 223 -7.97 -2.63 2.67
C MET A 223 -7.26 -1.26 2.65
N VAL A 224 -6.05 -1.17 2.10
CA VAL A 224 -5.37 0.11 1.88
C VAL A 224 -6.16 0.97 0.89
N ALA A 225 -6.68 0.40 -0.19
CA ALA A 225 -7.54 1.12 -1.12
C ALA A 225 -8.81 1.67 -0.43
N PHE A 226 -9.44 0.88 0.45
CA PHE A 226 -10.56 1.32 1.28
C PHE A 226 -10.18 2.50 2.19
N ILE A 227 -9.05 2.42 2.90
CA ILE A 227 -8.56 3.50 3.78
C ILE A 227 -8.37 4.79 2.98
N LEU A 228 -7.79 4.69 1.79
CA LEU A 228 -7.60 5.85 0.90
C LEU A 228 -8.93 6.50 0.52
N ILE A 229 -9.97 5.72 0.18
CA ILE A 229 -11.31 6.26 -0.13
C ILE A 229 -11.87 7.05 1.07
N ILE A 230 -11.74 6.52 2.30
CA ILE A 230 -12.25 7.17 3.50
C ILE A 230 -11.53 8.50 3.78
N ILE A 231 -10.23 8.56 3.53
CA ILE A 231 -9.43 9.77 3.75
C ILE A 231 -9.60 10.77 2.59
N GLY A 232 -10.15 10.34 1.45
CA GLY A 232 -10.43 11.18 0.28
C GLY A 232 -9.35 11.16 -0.81
N PHE A 233 -8.59 10.06 -0.91
CA PHE A 233 -7.52 9.85 -1.91
C PHE A 233 -7.85 8.76 -2.94
#